data_AF-A0A0M9WFH5-F1
#
_entry.id   AF-A0A0M9WFH5-F1
#
_cell.length_a   1.000
_cell.length_b   1.000
_cell.length_c   1.000
_cell.angle_alpha   90.00
_cell.angle_beta   90.00
_cell.angle_gamma   90.00
#
_symmetry.space_group_name_H-M   'P 1'
#
loop_
_entity.id
_entity.type
_entity.pdbx_description
1 polymer ?
#
loop_
_entity_poly.entity_id
_entity_poly.type
_entity_poly.pdbx_seq_one_letter_code
_entity_poly.pdbx_strand_id
1 'polypeptide(L)'
;MTDPRTLPIDEPDFGDFVKNEEEELDLEELVEPWYRYKTEGEENSLYPIFLGEMLNGRYLVEHKLGFGGGSTVWMAFDIQDKKNVATKSCVLGSGE
;
A
#
# COMPACT_ATOMS: atom_id res chain seq x y z
N MET A 1 -10.20 -22.06 33.77
CA MET A 1 -9.04 -21.13 33.73
C MET A 1 -8.39 -21.37 32.38
N THR A 2 -8.81 -20.63 31.36
CA THR A 2 -8.51 -20.92 29.95
C THR A 2 -7.34 -20.04 29.52
N ASP A 3 -6.31 -20.64 28.93
CA ASP A 3 -5.12 -19.94 28.42
C ASP A 3 -5.52 -19.02 27.26
N PRO A 4 -5.23 -17.70 27.31
CA PRO A 4 -5.57 -16.77 26.25
C PRO A 4 -4.74 -16.95 24.96
N ARG A 5 -3.81 -17.91 24.88
CA ARG A 5 -2.87 -18.07 23.75
C ARG A 5 -3.27 -19.08 22.67
N THR A 6 -4.49 -19.59 22.67
CA THR A 6 -4.98 -20.46 21.59
C THR A 6 -6.30 -19.95 21.05
N LEU A 7 -6.27 -18.80 20.38
CA LEU A 7 -7.29 -18.48 19.39
C LEU A 7 -6.99 -19.33 18.14
N PRO A 8 -7.98 -20.02 17.56
CA PRO A 8 -7.77 -20.74 16.31
C PRO A 8 -7.33 -19.73 15.24
N ILE A 9 -6.18 -20.02 14.61
CA ILE A 9 -5.55 -19.20 13.56
C ILE A 9 -6.34 -19.28 12.22
N ASP A 10 -7.53 -19.91 12.24
CA ASP A 10 -8.30 -20.25 11.05
C ASP A 10 -9.36 -19.22 10.65
N GLU A 11 -9.56 -18.14 11.42
CA GLU A 11 -10.33 -17.00 10.92
C GLU A 11 -9.40 -16.00 10.24
N PRO A 12 -9.57 -15.75 8.93
CA PRO A 12 -8.75 -14.77 8.26
C PRO A 12 -9.08 -13.37 8.80
N ASP A 13 -8.07 -12.72 9.35
CA ASP A 13 -8.11 -11.35 9.88
C ASP A 13 -8.19 -10.34 8.72
N PHE A 14 -9.34 -10.28 8.06
CA PHE A 14 -9.63 -9.30 7.01
C PHE A 14 -10.13 -7.96 7.58
N GLY A 15 -10.14 -7.81 8.91
CA GLY A 15 -10.75 -6.68 9.59
C GLY A 15 -12.29 -6.76 9.63
N ASP A 16 -12.90 -5.72 10.21
CA ASP A 16 -14.36 -5.58 10.30
C ASP A 16 -14.88 -4.75 9.12
N PHE A 17 -16.00 -5.16 8.52
CA PHE A 17 -16.63 -4.41 7.43
C PHE A 17 -17.45 -3.23 7.96
N VAL A 18 -17.54 -2.15 7.17
CA VAL A 18 -18.44 -1.01 7.43
C VAL A 18 -19.89 -1.49 7.52
N LYS A 19 -20.61 -1.08 8.56
CA LYS A 19 -21.98 -1.52 8.83
C LYS A 19 -23.04 -0.44 8.59
N ASN A 20 -22.67 0.84 8.61
CA ASN A 20 -23.60 1.97 8.51
C ASN A 20 -22.96 3.20 7.85
N GLU A 21 -23.79 4.21 7.55
CA GLU A 21 -23.36 5.45 6.89
C GLU A 21 -22.39 6.29 7.76
N GLU A 22 -22.47 6.20 9.09
CA GLU A 22 -21.57 6.92 10.00
C GLU A 22 -20.14 6.36 9.92
N GLU A 23 -20.01 5.04 9.95
CA GLU A 23 -18.73 4.33 9.77
C GLU A 23 -18.15 4.54 8.36
N GLU A 24 -19.01 4.72 7.34
CA GLU A 24 -18.56 5.06 5.99
C GLU A 24 -17.90 6.45 5.95
N LEU A 25 -18.50 7.45 6.60
CA LEU A 25 -17.95 8.80 6.71
C LEU A 25 -16.59 8.81 7.45
N ASP A 26 -16.48 8.05 8.53
CA ASP A 26 -15.22 7.90 9.26
C ASP A 26 -14.11 7.32 8.36
N LEU A 27 -14.45 6.36 7.49
CA LEU A 27 -13.51 5.81 6.52
C LEU A 27 -13.15 6.79 5.41
N GLU A 28 -14.10 7.57 4.89
CA GLU A 28 -13.83 8.58 3.87
C GLU A 28 -12.82 9.63 4.35
N GLU A 29 -12.83 9.96 5.64
CA GLU A 29 -11.85 10.87 6.24
C GLU A 29 -10.48 10.21 6.47
N LEU A 30 -10.44 8.93 6.84
CA LEU A 30 -9.21 8.23 7.22
C LEU A 30 -8.46 7.58 6.05
N VAL A 31 -9.18 7.11 5.03
CA VAL A 31 -8.62 6.32 3.93
C VAL A 31 -8.13 7.22 2.81
N GLU A 32 -6.98 6.87 2.23
CA GLU A 32 -6.51 7.59 1.05
C GLU A 32 -7.51 7.49 -0.10
N PRO A 33 -7.85 8.61 -0.77
CA PRO A 33 -8.83 8.57 -1.85
C PRO A 33 -8.42 7.64 -2.98
N TRP A 34 -9.35 6.77 -3.40
CA TRP A 34 -9.08 5.71 -4.38
C TRP A 34 -8.59 6.25 -5.73
N TYR A 35 -9.02 7.45 -6.13
CA TYR A 35 -8.62 8.08 -7.40
C TYR A 35 -7.12 8.45 -7.46
N ARG A 36 -6.38 8.40 -6.34
CA ARG A 36 -4.93 8.57 -6.36
C ARG A 36 -4.21 7.35 -6.95
N TYR A 37 -4.86 6.18 -6.93
CA TYR A 37 -4.40 4.96 -7.56
C TYR A 37 -4.77 4.97 -9.04
N LYS A 38 -3.83 4.52 -9.88
CA LYS A 38 -3.99 4.57 -11.33
C LYS A 38 -5.24 3.79 -11.75
N THR A 39 -6.23 4.49 -12.28
CA THR A 39 -7.36 3.92 -13.02
C THR A 39 -7.08 4.01 -14.52
N GLU A 40 -7.67 3.11 -15.31
CA GLU A 40 -7.48 3.12 -16.77
C GLU A 40 -7.92 4.48 -17.33
N GLY A 41 -6.97 5.24 -17.90
CA GLY A 41 -7.24 6.51 -18.58
C GLY A 41 -6.66 7.77 -17.94
N GLU A 42 -6.08 7.73 -16.73
CA GLU A 42 -5.47 8.91 -16.10
C GLU A 42 -3.93 8.91 -16.15
N GLU A 43 -3.35 10.02 -16.62
CA GLU A 43 -1.90 10.22 -16.72
C GLU A 43 -1.24 10.68 -15.41
N ASN A 44 -2.02 11.07 -14.40
CA ASN A 44 -1.53 11.66 -13.14
C ASN A 44 -1.53 10.67 -11.95
N SER A 45 -1.03 9.44 -12.15
CA SER A 45 -0.98 8.48 -11.02
C SER A 45 0.18 8.80 -10.08
N LEU A 46 -0.17 9.17 -8.83
CA LEU A 46 0.81 9.33 -7.74
C LEU A 46 1.49 8.01 -7.37
N TYR A 47 0.86 6.89 -7.75
CA TYR A 47 1.34 5.53 -7.55
C TYR A 47 1.64 4.89 -8.92
N PRO A 48 2.85 5.07 -9.46
CA PRO A 48 3.27 4.40 -10.70
C PRO A 48 3.72 2.95 -10.45
N ILE A 49 3.82 2.53 -9.20
CA ILE A 49 4.34 1.22 -8.77
C ILE A 49 3.20 0.36 -8.23
N PHE A 50 3.19 -0.93 -8.59
CA PHE A 50 2.21 -1.92 -8.16
C PHE A 50 2.80 -2.96 -7.19
N LEU A 51 1.94 -3.54 -6.35
CA LEU A 51 2.32 -4.70 -5.54
C LEU A 51 2.69 -5.88 -6.44
N GLY A 52 3.78 -6.57 -6.12
CA GLY A 52 4.33 -7.66 -6.93
C GLY A 52 5.15 -7.21 -8.14
N GLU A 53 5.30 -5.91 -8.38
CA GLU A 53 6.14 -5.40 -9.47
C GLU A 53 7.63 -5.64 -9.20
N MET A 54 8.38 -5.97 -10.25
CA MET A 54 9.83 -6.16 -10.19
C MET A 54 10.57 -4.91 -10.71
N LEU A 55 11.07 -4.08 -9.81
CA LEU A 55 11.80 -2.87 -10.16
C LEU A 55 13.26 -3.21 -10.51
N ASN A 56 13.69 -2.74 -11.69
CA ASN A 56 15.06 -2.91 -12.20
C ASN A 56 15.54 -4.38 -12.20
N GLY A 57 14.61 -5.35 -12.30
CA GLY A 57 14.92 -6.78 -12.25
C GLY A 57 15.50 -7.28 -10.92
N ARG A 58 15.39 -6.50 -9.83
CA ARG A 58 16.04 -6.81 -8.54
C ARG A 58 15.14 -6.64 -7.32
N TYR A 59 14.28 -5.64 -7.33
CA TYR A 59 13.49 -5.28 -6.14
C TYR A 59 12.03 -5.67 -6.36
N LEU A 60 11.57 -6.71 -5.66
CA LEU A 60 10.17 -7.14 -5.70
C LEU A 60 9.36 -6.32 -4.70
N VAL A 61 8.37 -5.57 -5.17
CA VAL A 61 7.54 -4.70 -4.31
C VAL A 61 6.55 -5.54 -3.52
N GLU A 62 6.56 -5.41 -2.19
CA GLU A 62 5.73 -6.22 -1.28
C GLU A 62 4.64 -5.38 -0.58
N HIS A 63 4.98 -4.19 -0.09
CA HIS A 63 4.05 -3.34 0.66
C HIS A 63 4.32 -1.84 0.45
N LYS A 64 3.28 -1.02 0.55
CA LYS A 64 3.41 0.44 0.64
C LYS A 64 3.77 0.82 2.08
N LEU A 65 4.76 1.69 2.25
CA LEU A 65 5.18 2.19 3.57
C LEU A 65 4.66 3.59 3.87
N GLY A 66 4.37 4.39 2.84
CA GLY A 66 3.78 5.72 3.03
C GLY A 66 3.87 6.61 1.80
N PHE A 67 3.39 7.84 1.93
CA PHE A 67 3.41 8.87 0.89
C PHE A 67 3.55 10.27 1.50
N GLY A 68 4.03 11.22 0.71
CA GLY A 68 4.16 12.62 1.13
C GLY A 68 5.05 13.43 0.18
N GLY A 69 4.80 14.75 0.10
CA GLY A 69 5.65 15.70 -0.64
C GLY A 69 5.92 15.33 -2.11
N GLY A 70 4.94 14.73 -2.80
CA GLY A 70 5.11 14.28 -4.19
C GLY A 70 5.89 12.97 -4.36
N SER A 71 6.00 12.18 -3.30
CA SER A 71 6.71 10.89 -3.33
C SER A 71 5.98 9.80 -2.56
N THR A 72 6.31 8.55 -2.89
CA THR A 72 5.76 7.34 -2.29
C THR A 72 6.91 6.42 -1.90
N VAL A 73 6.77 5.74 -0.76
CA VAL A 73 7.80 4.85 -0.22
C VAL A 73 7.21 3.45 -0.14
N TRP A 74 7.99 2.48 -0.61
CA TRP A 74 7.60 1.09 -0.77
C TRP A 74 8.62 0.17 -0.11
N MET A 75 8.14 -0.87 0.55
CA MET A 75 8.97 -1.99 0.96
C MET A 75 9.13 -2.91 -0.25
N ALA A 76 10.38 -3.22 -0.58
CA ALA A 76 10.70 -4.18 -1.62
C ALA A 76 11.73 -5.20 -1.10
N PHE A 77 11.60 -6.44 -1.55
CA PHE A 77 12.58 -7.48 -1.30
C PHE A 77 13.68 -7.42 -2.37
N ASP A 78 14.91 -7.16 -1.94
CA ASP A 78 16.10 -7.24 -2.78
C ASP A 78 16.49 -8.70 -2.98
N ILE A 79 16.23 -9.24 -4.18
CA ILE A 79 16.46 -10.66 -4.47
C ILE A 79 17.94 -11.04 -4.48
N GLN A 80 18.85 -10.07 -4.70
CA GLN A 80 20.29 -10.32 -4.76
C GLN A 80 20.87 -10.39 -3.35
N ASP A 81 20.57 -9.39 -2.53
CA ASP A 81 21.09 -9.30 -1.15
C ASP A 81 20.21 -10.06 -0.13
N LYS A 82 19.05 -10.57 -0.56
CA LYS A 82 18.04 -11.29 0.24
C LYS A 82 17.61 -10.51 1.48
N LYS A 83 17.27 -9.23 1.30
CA LYS A 83 16.88 -8.33 2.39
C LYS A 83 15.75 -7.39 1.98
N ASN A 84 14.97 -6.95 2.96
CA ASN A 84 13.97 -5.90 2.77
C ASN A 84 14.66 -4.54 2.67
N VAL A 85 14.25 -3.73 1.70
CA VAL A 85 14.72 -2.37 1.46
C VAL A 85 13.54 -1.42 1.31
N ALA A 86 13.75 -0.15 1.67
CA ALA A 86 12.79 0.91 1.40
C ALA A 86 13.17 1.60 0.07
N THR A 87 12.25 1.60 -0.88
CA THR A 87 12.39 2.24 -2.19
C THR A 87 11.49 3.47 -2.25
N LYS A 88 12.04 4.61 -2.66
CA LYS A 88 11.29 5.86 -2.82
C LYS A 88 11.07 6.16 -4.30
N SER A 89 9.83 6.40 -4.68
CA SER A 89 9.45 6.89 -6.01
C SER A 89 8.98 8.33 -5.90
N CYS A 90 9.48 9.20 -6.78
CA CYS A 90 9.10 10.61 -6.83
C CYS A 90 8.28 10.86 -8.09
N VAL A 91 7.21 11.64 -7.97
CA VAL A 91 6.48 12.15 -9.12
C VAL A 91 7.33 13.26 -9.72
N LEU A 92 7.71 13.10 -10.99
CA LEU A 92 8.31 14.19 -11.74
C LEU A 92 7.18 15.15 -12.12
N GLY A 93 7.23 16.38 -11.60
CA GLY A 93 6.38 17.44 -12.12
C GLY A 93 6.70 17.62 -13.60
N SER A 94 5.68 17.62 -14.46
CA SER A 94 5.84 18.06 -15.85
C SER A 94 6.37 19.49 -15.81
N GLY A 95 7.64 19.67 -16.13
CA GLY A 95 8.21 21.00 -16.32
C GLY A 95 7.58 21.61 -17.56
N GLU A 96 6.66 22.55 -17.35
CA GLU A 96 6.31 23.56 -18.35
C GLU A 96 7.29 24.75 -18.24
#